data_AF-A0A401HQG2-F1
#
_entry.id   AF-A0A401HQG2-F1
#
_cell.length_a   1.000
_cell.length_b   1.000
_cell.length_c   1.000
_cell.angle_alpha   90.00
_cell.angle_beta   90.00
_cell.angle_gamma   90.00
#
_symmetry.space_group_name_H-M   'P 1'
#
loop_
_entity.id
_entity.type
_entity.pdbx_description
1 polymer ?
#
loop_
_entity_poly.entity_id
_entity_poly.type
_entity_poly.pdbx_seq_one_letter_code
_entity_poly.pdbx_strand_id
1 'polypeptide(L)'
;MEELFQLLTRNIHFNITELSSKTWNQNWRVPEGLISIIGLKHGKNPVFYYGVTANYREEYVINKGISENGNKFINVRVYFKFDRKDILEKEKYIVANGFHGLLLCVKIDKDKFVKVAEKLLLQEYRSGDPHIVEVLEKMKDRNVFNSVEESIRYIANRDYNWLIGRLKYKAGLLNYSGEGYWLLPLKTNMEITRGFKVTEKEIIVDLENVELFKNYIVYVDTKSRIVRYNRYRLCKSGFSLVDEIRKQMRDDICPWCGGKLKLIKTKKGEFLGCSNYPKCLYRRFLKKGEENRLKVERSENVSYDQSLLIR
;
A
#
# COMPACT_ATOMS: atom_id res chain seq x y z
N MET A 1 13.18 10.82 5.10
CA MET A 1 13.67 9.52 5.59
C MET A 1 14.61 9.68 6.77
N GLU A 2 15.60 10.58 6.67
CA GLU A 2 16.54 10.84 7.77
C GLU A 2 15.87 11.22 9.11
N GLU A 3 14.92 12.16 9.12
CA GLU A 3 14.15 12.55 10.33
C GLU A 3 13.43 11.34 10.98
N LEU A 4 12.76 10.52 10.16
CA LEU A 4 12.10 9.30 10.63
C LEU A 4 13.09 8.35 11.32
N PHE A 5 14.26 8.16 10.73
CA PHE A 5 15.27 7.25 11.26
C PHE A 5 15.85 7.78 12.57
N GLN A 6 16.17 9.07 12.64
CA GLN A 6 16.65 9.71 13.86
C GLN A 6 15.62 9.65 15.01
N LEU A 7 14.32 9.69 14.72
CA LEU A 7 13.28 9.57 15.74
C LEU A 7 13.13 8.14 16.25
N LEU A 8 13.21 7.16 15.35
CA LEU A 8 13.04 5.75 15.71
C LEU A 8 14.23 5.16 16.48
N THR A 9 15.47 5.55 16.17
CA THR A 9 16.68 5.08 16.89
C THR A 9 16.73 5.51 18.36
N ARG A 10 15.93 6.52 18.75
CA ARG A 10 15.80 6.95 20.16
C ARG A 10 14.99 5.99 21.02
N ASN A 11 14.36 4.98 20.41
CA ASN A 11 13.52 4.03 21.10
C ASN A 11 14.19 2.66 21.10
N ILE A 12 14.47 2.14 22.30
CA ILE A 12 15.22 0.88 22.52
C ILE A 12 14.60 -0.35 21.84
N HIS A 13 13.31 -0.26 21.47
CA HIS A 13 12.61 -1.34 20.78
C HIS A 13 12.84 -1.35 19.26
N PHE A 14 13.60 -0.40 18.70
CA PHE A 14 13.82 -0.28 17.27
C PHE A 14 15.30 -0.15 16.92
N ASN A 15 15.77 -0.97 15.98
CA ASN A 15 17.03 -0.72 15.27
C ASN A 15 16.73 -0.48 13.80
N ILE A 16 17.47 0.43 13.18
CA ILE A 16 17.27 0.82 11.78
C ILE A 16 18.58 0.86 11.03
N THR A 17 18.52 0.43 9.77
CA THR A 17 19.61 0.56 8.83
C THR A 17 19.08 1.22 7.56
N GLU A 18 19.76 2.29 7.13
CA GLU A 18 19.51 2.88 5.82
C GLU A 18 20.08 1.97 4.74
N LEU A 19 19.27 1.74 3.71
CA LEU A 19 19.64 0.91 2.58
C LEU A 19 19.66 1.80 1.34
N SER A 20 20.72 1.67 0.55
CA SER A 20 20.81 2.31 -0.76
C SER A 20 21.27 1.30 -1.79
N SER A 21 20.91 1.53 -3.05
CA SER A 21 21.41 0.75 -4.19
C SER A 21 22.94 0.84 -4.35
N LYS A 22 23.59 1.80 -3.69
CA LYS A 22 25.06 1.98 -3.69
C LYS A 22 25.74 1.18 -2.58
N THR A 23 25.03 0.87 -1.49
CA THR A 23 25.61 0.17 -0.32
C THR A 23 25.63 -1.35 -0.48
N TRP A 24 24.99 -1.91 -1.51
CA TRP A 24 24.96 -3.35 -1.75
C TRP A 24 25.13 -3.67 -3.24
N ASN A 25 26.18 -4.40 -3.58
CA ASN A 25 26.55 -4.78 -4.95
C ASN A 25 25.62 -5.90 -5.49
N GLN A 26 24.31 -5.63 -5.57
CA GLN A 26 23.28 -6.58 -6.02
C GLN A 26 22.32 -5.93 -7.03
N ASN A 27 21.90 -6.69 -8.03
CA ASN A 27 20.95 -6.27 -9.08
C ASN A 27 19.49 -6.07 -8.59
N TRP A 28 19.25 -6.00 -7.28
CA TRP A 28 17.91 -5.99 -6.69
C TRP A 28 17.52 -4.57 -6.28
N ARG A 29 16.26 -4.18 -6.50
CA ARG A 29 15.72 -2.97 -5.86
C ARG A 29 15.47 -3.28 -4.38
N VAL A 30 16.10 -2.51 -3.51
CA VAL A 30 15.97 -2.66 -2.05
C VAL A 30 14.99 -1.64 -1.49
N PRO A 31 14.28 -1.94 -0.38
CA PRO A 31 13.60 -0.92 0.41
C PRO A 31 14.60 0.13 0.88
N GLU A 32 14.16 1.37 1.06
CA GLU A 32 15.00 2.49 1.52
C GLU A 32 15.43 2.36 2.98
N GLY A 33 14.78 1.51 3.75
CA GLY A 33 15.15 1.22 5.13
C GLY A 33 14.85 -0.20 5.54
N LEU A 34 15.61 -0.68 6.52
CA LEU A 34 15.30 -1.87 7.29
C LEU A 34 15.02 -1.44 8.72
N ILE A 35 13.89 -1.88 9.28
CA ILE A 35 13.56 -1.69 10.70
C ILE A 35 13.43 -3.05 11.38
N SER A 36 14.13 -3.23 12.50
CA SER A 36 13.89 -4.33 13.41
C SER A 36 13.08 -3.84 14.60
N ILE A 37 11.98 -4.51 14.92
CA ILE A 37 11.08 -4.17 16.02
C ILE A 37 11.18 -5.28 17.07
N ILE A 38 11.59 -4.95 18.28
CA ILE A 38 11.64 -5.88 19.40
C ILE A 38 10.24 -5.91 20.04
N GLY A 39 9.47 -6.96 19.75
CA GLY A 39 8.21 -7.21 20.43
C GLY A 39 8.46 -7.85 21.79
N LEU A 40 7.66 -7.49 22.81
CA LEU A 40 7.66 -8.16 24.10
C LEU A 40 6.38 -8.99 24.23
N LYS A 41 6.48 -10.31 24.29
CA LYS A 41 5.34 -11.18 24.60
C LYS A 41 5.77 -12.33 25.51
N HIS A 42 5.15 -12.44 26.69
CA HIS A 42 5.41 -13.49 27.68
C HIS A 42 6.90 -13.70 28.04
N GLY A 43 7.68 -12.61 28.18
CA GLY A 43 9.10 -12.69 28.56
C GLY A 43 10.06 -13.22 27.49
N LYS A 44 9.59 -13.48 26.27
CA LYS A 44 10.43 -13.70 25.08
C LYS A 44 10.47 -12.44 24.23
N ASN A 45 11.62 -12.17 23.60
CA ASN A 45 11.86 -11.02 22.73
C ASN A 45 11.84 -11.42 21.24
N PRO A 46 10.67 -11.66 20.61
CA PRO A 46 10.63 -11.80 19.15
C PRO A 46 11.09 -10.50 18.48
N VAL A 47 12.06 -10.62 17.56
CA VAL A 47 12.53 -9.52 16.72
C VAL A 47 11.89 -9.63 15.34
N PHE A 48 11.16 -8.58 14.93
CA PHE A 48 10.49 -8.51 13.64
C PHE A 48 11.27 -7.61 12.69
N TYR A 49 11.64 -8.12 11.53
CA TYR A 49 12.36 -7.38 10.49
C TYR A 49 11.43 -6.95 9.38
N TYR A 50 11.36 -5.66 9.09
CA TYR A 50 10.56 -5.11 8.02
C TYR A 50 11.38 -4.20 7.11
N GLY A 51 11.18 -4.30 5.80
CA GLY A 51 11.63 -3.24 4.91
C GLY A 51 10.66 -2.07 4.96
N VAL A 52 11.16 -0.87 4.72
CA VAL A 52 10.39 0.37 4.68
C VAL A 52 10.61 1.02 3.33
N THR A 53 9.51 1.41 2.68
CA THR A 53 9.56 2.18 1.43
C THR A 53 8.74 3.46 1.54
N ALA A 54 9.34 4.57 1.13
CA ALA A 54 8.74 5.90 1.15
C ALA A 54 8.74 6.57 -0.23
N ASN A 55 9.01 5.80 -1.29
CA ASN A 55 9.02 6.32 -2.66
C ASN A 55 7.59 6.37 -3.22
N TYR A 56 6.88 7.45 -2.91
CA TYR A 56 5.53 7.72 -3.39
C TYR A 56 5.43 9.11 -4.01
N ARG A 57 4.43 9.30 -4.87
CA ARG A 57 3.96 10.61 -5.32
C ARG A 57 2.70 10.99 -4.56
N GLU A 58 2.57 12.26 -4.20
CA GLU A 58 1.35 12.81 -3.61
C GLU A 58 0.47 13.39 -4.72
N GLU A 59 -0.82 13.12 -4.65
CA GLU A 59 -1.81 13.70 -5.56
C GLU A 59 -2.93 14.31 -4.74
N TYR A 60 -3.16 15.62 -4.95
CA TYR A 60 -4.21 16.37 -4.29
C TYR A 60 -5.37 16.58 -5.26
N VAL A 61 -6.59 16.33 -4.80
CA VAL A 61 -7.81 16.41 -5.61
C VAL A 61 -8.86 17.21 -4.86
N ILE A 62 -9.54 18.12 -5.56
CA ILE A 62 -10.78 18.75 -5.05
C ILE A 62 -11.96 17.89 -5.48
N ASN A 63 -12.72 17.40 -4.50
CA ASN A 63 -14.02 16.83 -4.78
C ASN A 63 -15.10 17.89 -4.61
N LYS A 64 -15.97 17.98 -5.61
CA LYS A 64 -17.16 18.82 -5.64
C LYS A 64 -18.37 17.91 -5.44
N GLY A 65 -19.33 18.34 -4.63
CA GLY A 65 -20.54 17.56 -4.40
C GLY A 65 -21.67 18.39 -3.85
N ILE A 66 -22.83 17.75 -3.71
CA ILE A 66 -24.05 18.32 -3.13
C ILE A 66 -24.43 17.42 -1.96
N SER A 67 -24.66 18.02 -0.78
CA SER A 67 -25.12 17.27 0.38
C SER A 67 -26.60 16.88 0.25
N GLU A 68 -27.07 15.98 1.10
CA GLU A 68 -28.48 15.56 1.16
C GLU A 68 -29.44 16.74 1.32
N ASN A 69 -28.99 17.82 1.99
CA ASN A 69 -29.76 19.05 2.20
C ASN A 69 -29.65 20.04 1.03
N GLY A 70 -29.18 19.60 -0.14
CA GLY A 70 -29.01 20.42 -1.34
C GLY A 70 -27.85 21.42 -1.31
N ASN A 71 -27.03 21.42 -0.25
CA ASN A 71 -25.91 22.37 -0.15
C ASN A 71 -24.69 21.87 -0.92
N LYS A 72 -24.18 22.70 -1.84
CA LYS A 72 -22.89 22.46 -2.48
C LYS A 72 -21.77 22.46 -1.44
N PHE A 73 -20.83 21.54 -1.60
CA PHE A 73 -19.60 21.48 -0.81
C PHE A 73 -18.41 21.23 -1.71
N ILE A 74 -17.25 21.63 -1.21
CA ILE A 74 -15.94 21.27 -1.75
C ILE A 74 -15.11 20.67 -0.64
N ASN A 75 -14.30 19.68 -0.98
CA ASN A 75 -13.31 19.14 -0.07
C ASN A 75 -12.00 18.79 -0.81
N VAL A 76 -10.88 18.88 -0.11
CA VAL A 76 -9.56 18.50 -0.64
C VAL A 76 -9.17 17.15 -0.07
N ARG A 77 -8.67 16.27 -0.92
CA ARG A 77 -8.13 14.95 -0.56
C ARG A 77 -6.70 14.80 -1.05
N VAL A 78 -5.94 13.97 -0.34
CA VAL A 78 -4.58 13.60 -0.70
C VAL A 78 -4.49 12.09 -0.83
N TYR A 79 -3.81 11.65 -1.89
CA TYR A 79 -3.52 10.26 -2.19
C TYR A 79 -2.02 10.07 -2.25
N PHE A 80 -1.50 9.05 -1.57
CA PHE A 80 -0.10 8.66 -1.69
C PHE A 80 -0.01 7.46 -2.63
N LYS A 81 0.59 7.67 -3.80
CA LYS A 81 0.62 6.69 -4.88
C LYS A 81 2.02 6.11 -5.02
N PHE A 82 2.12 4.80 -4.80
CA PHE A 82 3.35 4.02 -4.92
C PHE A 82 3.35 3.29 -6.26
N ASP A 83 4.50 3.26 -6.94
CA ASP A 83 4.65 2.47 -8.17
C ASP A 83 4.61 0.97 -7.85
N ARG A 84 3.65 0.25 -8.43
CA ARG A 84 3.41 -1.15 -8.12
C ARG A 84 4.60 -2.03 -8.53
N LYS A 85 5.27 -1.72 -9.64
CA LYS A 85 6.44 -2.48 -10.10
C LYS A 85 7.60 -2.36 -9.11
N ASP A 86 7.85 -1.15 -8.61
CA ASP A 86 8.84 -0.88 -7.56
C ASP A 86 8.53 -1.65 -6.27
N ILE A 87 7.27 -1.62 -5.82
CA ILE A 87 6.83 -2.37 -4.65
C ILE A 87 7.05 -3.88 -4.83
N LEU A 88 6.71 -4.44 -6.00
CA LEU A 88 6.91 -5.86 -6.29
C LEU A 88 8.38 -6.27 -6.24
N GLU A 89 9.28 -5.46 -6.81
CA GLU A 89 10.73 -5.76 -6.76
C GLU A 89 11.27 -5.70 -5.33
N LYS A 90 10.87 -4.68 -4.55
CA LYS A 90 11.25 -4.56 -3.14
C LYS A 90 10.70 -5.71 -2.30
N GLU A 91 9.49 -6.17 -2.59
CA GLU A 91 8.91 -7.31 -1.88
C GLU A 91 9.66 -8.62 -2.17
N LYS A 92 10.14 -8.83 -3.41
CA LYS A 92 11.02 -9.98 -3.69
C LYS A 92 12.23 -9.98 -2.76
N TYR A 93 12.84 -8.82 -2.52
CA TYR A 93 13.95 -8.67 -1.58
C TYR A 93 13.54 -9.04 -0.14
N ILE A 94 12.37 -8.58 0.33
CA ILE A 94 11.83 -8.95 1.66
C ILE A 94 11.74 -10.48 1.80
N VAL A 95 11.15 -11.14 0.80
CA VAL A 95 10.94 -12.59 0.82
C VAL A 95 12.25 -13.34 0.76
N ALA A 96 13.18 -12.94 -0.12
CA ALA A 96 14.48 -13.57 -0.29
C ALA A 96 15.33 -13.54 1.00
N ASN A 97 15.17 -12.50 1.81
CA ASN A 97 15.90 -12.31 3.07
C ASN A 97 15.11 -12.79 4.32
N GLY A 98 13.96 -13.43 4.13
CA GLY A 98 13.14 -13.93 5.25
C GLY A 98 12.59 -12.83 6.16
N PHE A 99 12.44 -11.60 5.66
CA PHE A 99 11.85 -10.50 6.42
C PHE A 99 10.33 -10.70 6.57
N HIS A 100 9.77 -10.07 7.61
CA HIS A 100 8.37 -10.22 8.00
C HIS A 100 7.41 -9.47 7.06
N GLY A 101 7.87 -8.44 6.37
CA GLY A 101 7.06 -7.72 5.40
C GLY A 101 7.68 -6.42 4.90
N LEU A 102 6.95 -5.77 3.99
CA LEU A 102 7.23 -4.42 3.50
C LEU A 102 6.24 -3.44 4.13
N LEU A 103 6.74 -2.33 4.66
CA LEU A 103 5.95 -1.23 5.19
C LEU A 103 5.98 -0.08 4.20
N LEU A 104 4.80 0.33 3.75
CA LEU A 104 4.60 1.58 3.02
C LEU A 104 4.60 2.71 4.04
N CYS A 105 5.59 3.60 3.95
CA CYS A 105 5.73 4.76 4.80
C CYS A 105 5.10 5.96 4.10
N VAL A 106 4.10 6.58 4.74
CA VAL A 106 3.52 7.86 4.31
C VAL A 106 3.73 8.90 5.41
N LYS A 107 4.10 10.13 5.04
CA LYS A 107 4.17 11.26 5.96
C LYS A 107 2.93 12.12 5.81
N ILE A 108 2.15 12.24 6.89
CA ILE A 108 1.04 13.19 6.98
C ILE A 108 1.59 14.46 7.64
N ASP A 109 1.48 15.59 6.95
CA ASP A 109 2.03 16.88 7.35
C ASP A 109 0.97 17.96 7.17
N LYS A 110 0.60 18.63 8.26
CA LYS A 110 -0.49 19.61 8.27
C LYS A 110 -0.16 20.82 7.41
N ASP A 111 1.03 21.39 7.62
CA ASP A 111 1.42 22.64 6.99
C ASP A 111 1.56 22.44 5.48
N LYS A 112 2.13 21.30 5.06
CA LYS A 112 2.18 20.90 3.65
C LYS A 112 0.77 20.73 3.07
N PHE A 113 -0.12 20.00 3.75
CA PHE A 113 -1.49 19.79 3.27
C PHE A 113 -2.21 21.11 3.09
N VAL A 114 -2.22 21.96 4.12
CA VAL A 114 -2.92 23.25 4.10
C VAL A 114 -2.36 24.13 2.98
N LYS A 115 -1.04 24.25 2.86
CA LYS A 115 -0.40 25.07 1.82
C LYS A 115 -0.75 24.60 0.40
N VAL A 116 -0.72 23.30 0.14
CA VAL A 116 -1.05 22.75 -1.18
C VAL A 116 -2.55 22.91 -1.47
N ALA A 117 -3.41 22.65 -0.49
CA ALA A 117 -4.85 22.84 -0.60
C ALA A 117 -5.23 24.30 -0.87
N GLU A 118 -4.62 25.25 -0.15
CA GLU A 118 -4.85 26.68 -0.35
C GLU A 118 -4.48 27.09 -1.79
N LYS A 119 -3.31 26.67 -2.28
CA LYS A 119 -2.85 26.99 -3.64
C LYS A 119 -3.81 26.44 -4.69
N LEU A 120 -4.26 25.20 -4.52
CA LEU A 120 -5.08 24.49 -5.50
C LEU A 120 -6.50 25.08 -5.54
N LEU A 121 -7.09 25.36 -4.37
CA LEU A 121 -8.39 26.05 -4.27
C LEU A 121 -8.34 27.47 -4.85
N LEU A 122 -7.26 28.22 -4.58
CA LEU A 122 -7.08 29.57 -5.11
C LEU A 122 -6.95 29.58 -6.63
N GLN A 123 -6.23 28.60 -7.19
CA GLN A 123 -6.10 28.46 -8.64
C GLN A 123 -7.45 28.20 -9.31
N GLU A 124 -8.25 27.29 -8.76
CA GLU A 124 -9.56 26.95 -9.30
C GLU A 124 -10.57 28.08 -9.12
N TYR A 125 -10.53 28.79 -7.99
CA TYR A 125 -11.30 30.00 -7.77
C TYR A 125 -10.99 31.07 -8.84
N ARG A 126 -9.69 31.33 -9.10
CA ARG A 126 -9.26 32.29 -10.14
C ARG A 126 -9.61 31.85 -11.56
N SER A 127 -9.71 30.54 -11.80
CA SER A 127 -10.20 30.01 -13.09
C SER A 127 -11.69 30.26 -13.31
N GLY A 128 -12.43 30.64 -12.26
CA GLY A 128 -13.85 30.95 -12.33
C GLY A 128 -14.76 29.72 -12.29
N ASP A 129 -14.31 28.60 -11.70
CA ASP A 129 -15.15 27.41 -11.56
C ASP A 129 -16.43 27.73 -10.77
N PRO A 130 -17.63 27.63 -11.38
CA PRO A 130 -18.85 28.14 -10.75
C PRO A 130 -19.19 27.46 -9.42
N HIS A 131 -18.88 26.17 -9.29
CA HIS A 131 -19.16 25.41 -8.06
C HIS A 131 -18.23 25.84 -6.92
N ILE A 132 -16.93 26.01 -7.20
CA ILE A 132 -15.95 26.44 -6.21
C ILE A 132 -16.20 27.89 -5.80
N VAL A 133 -16.43 28.79 -6.76
CA VAL A 133 -16.71 30.21 -6.49
C VAL A 133 -17.93 30.34 -5.58
N GLU A 134 -19.04 29.69 -5.91
CA GLU A 134 -20.26 29.75 -5.09
C GLU A 134 -20.02 29.24 -3.66
N VAL A 135 -19.33 28.11 -3.49
CA VAL A 135 -19.08 27.54 -2.16
C VAL A 135 -18.16 28.43 -1.34
N LEU A 136 -17.12 29.00 -1.95
CA LEU A 136 -16.15 29.86 -1.26
C LEU A 136 -16.76 31.20 -0.86
N GLU A 137 -17.51 31.85 -1.76
CA GLU A 137 -18.18 33.12 -1.46
C GLU A 137 -19.26 32.93 -0.38
N LYS A 138 -20.07 31.89 -0.49
CA LYS A 138 -21.05 31.55 0.55
C LYS A 138 -20.38 31.28 1.91
N MET A 139 -19.19 30.66 1.92
CA MET A 139 -18.43 30.45 3.15
C MET A 139 -17.87 31.75 3.71
N LYS A 140 -17.40 32.66 2.85
CA LYS A 140 -16.93 34.00 3.23
C LYS A 140 -18.03 34.76 3.95
N ASP A 141 -19.20 34.85 3.33
CA ASP A 141 -20.33 35.61 3.85
C ASP A 141 -20.87 35.00 5.15
N ARG A 142 -21.03 33.66 5.20
CA ARG A 142 -21.53 32.97 6.39
C ARG A 142 -20.65 33.14 7.63
N ASN A 143 -19.33 33.16 7.45
CA ASN A 143 -18.38 33.29 8.57
C ASN A 143 -17.89 34.72 8.77
N VAL A 144 -18.39 35.69 7.98
CA VAL A 144 -18.00 37.10 8.04
C VAL A 144 -16.48 37.28 7.85
N PHE A 145 -15.91 36.54 6.90
CA PHE A 145 -14.49 36.65 6.54
C PHE A 145 -14.23 37.89 5.67
N ASN A 146 -13.05 38.47 5.82
CA ASN A 146 -12.66 39.68 5.07
C ASN A 146 -12.29 39.38 3.62
N SER A 147 -11.96 38.13 3.30
CA SER A 147 -11.48 37.71 1.99
C SER A 147 -11.86 36.26 1.65
N VAL A 148 -11.81 35.92 0.36
CA VAL A 148 -12.01 34.54 -0.09
C VAL A 148 -10.83 33.66 0.33
N GLU A 149 -9.62 34.23 0.42
CA GLU A 149 -8.43 33.55 0.91
C GLU A 149 -8.59 33.03 2.34
N GLU A 150 -9.26 33.77 3.22
CA GLU A 150 -9.63 33.29 4.57
C GLU A 150 -10.58 32.08 4.50
N SER A 151 -11.56 32.11 3.59
CA SER A 151 -12.48 30.98 3.36
C SER A 151 -11.74 29.74 2.86
N ILE A 152 -10.79 29.93 1.95
CA ILE A 152 -9.92 28.86 1.42
C ILE A 152 -9.09 28.24 2.56
N ARG A 153 -8.43 29.07 3.37
CA ARG A 153 -7.65 28.63 4.54
C ARG A 153 -8.52 27.86 5.55
N TYR A 154 -9.72 28.35 5.79
CA TYR A 154 -10.68 27.69 6.67
C TYR A 154 -11.03 26.30 6.16
N ILE A 155 -11.38 26.16 4.88
CA ILE A 155 -11.72 24.86 4.26
C ILE A 155 -10.53 23.90 4.31
N ALA A 156 -9.33 24.37 3.96
CA ALA A 156 -8.12 23.55 4.00
C ALA A 156 -7.83 22.99 5.40
N ASN A 157 -7.95 23.83 6.44
CA ASN A 157 -7.78 23.40 7.83
C ASN A 157 -8.89 22.44 8.28
N ARG A 158 -10.15 22.76 7.96
CA ARG A 158 -11.31 21.92 8.28
C ARG A 158 -11.14 20.51 7.70
N ASP A 159 -10.76 20.40 6.44
CA ASP A 159 -10.62 19.12 5.75
C ASP A 159 -9.48 18.29 6.32
N TYR A 160 -8.33 18.92 6.61
CA TYR A 160 -7.24 18.25 7.31
C TYR A 160 -7.69 17.71 8.67
N ASN A 161 -8.30 18.56 9.48
CA ASN A 161 -8.76 18.21 10.83
C ASN A 161 -9.79 17.07 10.81
N TRP A 162 -10.68 17.07 9.82
CA TRP A 162 -11.65 16.00 9.63
C TRP A 162 -10.97 14.67 9.27
N LEU A 163 -10.04 14.67 8.31
CA LEU A 163 -9.30 13.47 7.90
C LEU A 163 -8.52 12.89 9.08
N ILE A 164 -7.72 13.73 9.75
CA ILE A 164 -6.87 13.28 10.83
C ILE A 164 -7.67 12.83 12.06
N GLY A 165 -8.79 13.48 12.35
CA GLY A 165 -9.70 13.07 13.42
C GLY A 165 -10.24 11.66 13.22
N ARG A 166 -10.75 11.36 12.01
CA ARG A 166 -11.26 10.02 11.67
C ARG A 166 -10.16 8.97 11.71
N LEU A 167 -8.99 9.31 11.18
CA LEU A 167 -7.83 8.42 11.16
C LEU A 167 -7.37 8.07 12.58
N LYS A 168 -7.16 9.07 13.44
CA LYS A 168 -6.81 8.89 14.86
C LYS A 168 -7.83 8.04 15.60
N TYR A 169 -9.12 8.34 15.42
CA TYR A 169 -10.19 7.58 16.06
C TYR A 169 -10.13 6.11 15.66
N LYS A 170 -10.03 5.83 14.36
CA LYS A 170 -10.02 4.47 13.83
C LYS A 170 -8.77 3.68 14.23
N ALA A 171 -7.63 4.34 14.31
CA ALA A 171 -6.35 3.75 14.72
C ALA A 171 -6.18 3.63 16.25
N GLY A 172 -7.09 4.19 17.07
CA GLY A 172 -6.97 4.20 18.53
C GLY A 172 -5.89 5.17 19.05
N LEU A 173 -5.62 6.24 18.31
CA LEU A 173 -4.54 7.21 18.55
C LEU A 173 -5.10 8.61 18.92
N LEU A 174 -6.18 8.68 19.70
CA LEU A 174 -6.86 9.94 20.04
C LEU A 174 -5.95 10.96 20.75
N ASN A 175 -5.00 10.49 21.56
CA ASN A 175 -4.09 11.33 22.37
C ASN A 175 -2.83 11.79 21.61
N TYR A 176 -2.75 11.55 20.30
CA TYR A 176 -1.60 11.94 19.47
C TYR A 176 -1.96 13.04 18.48
N SER A 177 -0.99 13.68 17.86
CA SER A 177 -1.27 14.72 16.86
C SER A 177 -1.93 14.15 15.60
N GLY A 178 -1.58 12.91 15.23
CA GLY A 178 -1.88 12.29 13.94
C GLY A 178 -0.92 12.70 12.82
N GLU A 179 -0.09 13.71 13.08
CA GLU A 179 0.91 14.24 12.16
C GLU A 179 2.24 13.51 12.30
N GLY A 180 2.82 13.10 11.18
CA GLY A 180 4.07 12.38 11.12
C GLY A 180 4.00 11.15 10.23
N TYR A 181 4.80 10.14 10.56
CA TYR A 181 5.02 8.99 9.69
C TYR A 181 4.13 7.82 10.09
N TRP A 182 3.45 7.24 9.11
CA TRP A 182 2.63 6.05 9.24
C TRP A 182 3.26 4.93 8.42
N LEU A 183 3.70 3.87 9.09
CA LEU A 183 4.27 2.68 8.47
C LEU A 183 3.18 1.62 8.39
N LEU A 184 2.58 1.51 7.21
CA LEU A 184 1.45 0.66 6.91
C LEU A 184 1.96 -0.66 6.31
N PRO A 185 1.59 -1.82 6.83
CA PRO A 185 2.03 -3.08 6.26
C PRO A 185 1.33 -3.27 4.92
N LEU A 186 2.10 -3.61 3.87
CA LEU A 186 1.53 -3.91 2.57
C LEU A 186 0.53 -5.08 2.65
N LYS A 187 0.82 -6.06 3.51
CA LYS A 187 -0.05 -7.21 3.76
C LYS A 187 -0.32 -7.47 5.22
N THR A 188 -1.48 -8.02 5.50
CA THR A 188 -1.91 -8.52 6.81
C THR A 188 -2.54 -9.90 6.61
N ASN A 189 -2.17 -10.89 7.45
CA ASN A 189 -2.67 -12.26 7.34
C ASN A 189 -2.60 -12.84 5.91
N MET A 190 -1.50 -12.54 5.20
CA MET A 190 -1.22 -13.03 3.85
C MET A 190 -2.07 -12.43 2.71
N GLU A 191 -2.86 -11.41 2.99
CA GLU A 191 -3.64 -10.68 1.97
C GLU A 191 -3.20 -9.22 1.94
N ILE A 192 -3.44 -8.54 0.81
CA ILE A 192 -3.26 -7.09 0.74
C ILE A 192 -4.05 -6.44 1.86
N THR A 193 -3.38 -5.60 2.65
CA THR A 193 -4.02 -4.95 3.80
C THR A 193 -5.24 -4.18 3.33
N ARG A 194 -6.39 -4.53 3.90
CA ARG A 194 -7.68 -3.93 3.54
C ARG A 194 -7.59 -2.41 3.62
N GLY A 195 -7.95 -1.77 2.51
CA GLY A 195 -8.07 -0.32 2.41
C GLY A 195 -7.11 0.32 1.41
N PHE A 196 -6.06 -0.39 0.98
CA PHE A 196 -5.31 0.03 -0.20
C PHE A 196 -6.21 -0.02 -1.44
N LYS A 197 -6.13 1.02 -2.28
CA LYS A 197 -6.65 0.97 -3.64
C LYS A 197 -5.53 0.47 -4.54
N VAL A 198 -5.73 -0.63 -5.24
CA VAL A 198 -4.71 -1.25 -6.10
C VAL A 198 -5.17 -1.15 -7.55
N THR A 199 -4.31 -0.61 -8.41
CA THR A 199 -4.50 -0.56 -9.86
C THR A 199 -3.43 -1.40 -10.55
N GLU A 200 -3.45 -1.42 -11.89
CA GLU A 200 -2.38 -2.08 -12.65
C GLU A 200 -1.00 -1.47 -12.37
N LYS A 201 -0.93 -0.15 -12.17
CA LYS A 201 0.32 0.60 -12.05
C LYS A 201 0.64 1.05 -10.63
N GLU A 202 -0.36 1.18 -9.77
CA GLU A 202 -0.20 1.90 -8.50
C GLU A 202 -0.82 1.15 -7.31
N ILE A 203 -0.20 1.34 -6.15
CA ILE A 203 -0.81 1.07 -4.85
C ILE A 203 -1.04 2.43 -4.19
N ILE A 204 -2.29 2.71 -3.83
CA ILE A 204 -2.73 4.04 -3.41
C ILE A 204 -3.21 3.98 -1.96
N VAL A 205 -2.62 4.86 -1.14
CA VAL A 205 -3.07 5.16 0.21
C VAL A 205 -4.02 6.34 0.17
N ASP A 206 -5.27 6.07 0.51
CA ASP A 206 -6.34 7.06 0.63
C ASP A 206 -6.60 7.32 2.11
N LEU A 207 -6.44 8.58 2.55
CA LEU A 207 -6.67 8.96 3.94
C LEU A 207 -8.13 8.82 4.39
N GLU A 208 -9.09 8.81 3.47
CA GLU A 208 -10.49 8.54 3.81
C GLU A 208 -10.74 7.07 4.14
N ASN A 209 -9.91 6.17 3.61
CA ASN A 209 -10.00 4.75 3.89
C ASN A 209 -9.34 4.40 5.22
N VAL A 210 -9.91 4.93 6.30
CA VAL A 210 -9.37 4.83 7.66
C VAL A 210 -9.20 3.40 8.17
N GLU A 211 -9.84 2.41 7.55
CA GLU A 211 -9.63 0.99 7.88
C GLU A 211 -8.19 0.54 7.62
N LEU A 212 -7.52 1.13 6.62
CA LEU A 212 -6.11 0.90 6.34
C LEU A 212 -5.23 1.23 7.54
N PHE A 213 -5.54 2.35 8.20
CA PHE A 213 -4.76 2.89 9.32
C PHE A 213 -4.95 2.12 10.62
N LYS A 214 -5.92 1.21 10.74
CA LYS A 214 -5.99 0.25 11.87
C LYS A 214 -4.87 -0.77 11.87
N ASN A 215 -4.31 -1.03 10.69
CA ASN A 215 -3.30 -2.06 10.50
C ASN A 215 -1.89 -1.48 10.56
N TYR A 216 -1.72 -0.18 10.86
CA TYR A 216 -0.39 0.42 11.02
C TYR A 216 0.50 -0.44 11.92
N ILE A 217 1.77 -0.59 11.54
CA ILE A 217 2.77 -1.28 12.38
C ILE A 217 3.47 -0.28 13.27
N VAL A 218 3.91 0.85 12.70
CA VAL A 218 4.57 1.93 13.44
C VAL A 218 3.93 3.25 13.05
N TYR A 219 3.70 4.08 14.05
CA TYR A 219 3.32 5.47 13.91
C TYR A 219 4.35 6.32 14.66
N VAL A 220 4.90 7.33 13.99
CA VAL A 220 5.84 8.28 14.55
C VAL A 220 5.19 9.64 14.53
N ASP A 221 4.84 10.14 15.71
CA ASP A 221 4.29 11.47 15.89
C ASP A 221 5.42 12.49 15.86
N THR A 222 5.47 13.32 14.83
CA THR A 222 6.56 14.31 14.68
C THR A 222 6.38 15.52 15.60
N LYS A 223 5.14 15.83 16.03
CA LYS A 223 4.87 16.95 16.95
C LYS A 223 5.24 16.60 18.38
N SER A 224 4.83 15.42 18.85
CA SER A 224 5.15 14.96 20.21
C SER A 224 6.48 14.21 20.30
N ARG A 225 7.09 13.87 19.15
CA ARG A 225 8.33 13.06 19.03
C ARG A 225 8.18 11.67 19.69
N ILE A 226 6.98 11.12 19.65
CA ILE A 226 6.66 9.80 20.23
C ILE A 226 6.56 8.76 19.13
N VAL A 227 7.14 7.59 19.38
CA VAL A 227 7.01 6.40 18.54
C VAL A 227 6.01 5.44 19.18
N ARG A 228 5.05 4.96 18.39
CA ARG A 228 4.10 3.91 18.77
C ARG A 228 4.15 2.78 17.77
N TYR A 229 4.11 1.55 18.25
CA TYR A 229 3.88 0.40 17.40
C TYR A 229 2.61 -0.34 17.81
N ASN A 230 1.97 -0.97 16.83
CA ASN A 230 0.76 -1.74 17.06
C ASN A 230 1.12 -3.20 17.40
N ARG A 231 1.15 -3.49 18.70
CA ARG A 231 1.51 -4.82 19.22
C ARG A 231 0.63 -5.98 18.72
N TYR A 232 -0.56 -5.69 18.21
CA TYR A 232 -1.52 -6.70 17.77
C TYR A 232 -1.48 -6.98 16.27
N ARG A 233 -0.76 -6.16 15.48
CA ARG A 233 -0.77 -6.21 14.01
C ARG A 233 0.53 -6.68 13.39
N LEU A 234 1.49 -7.09 14.21
CA LEU A 234 2.74 -7.67 13.73
C LEU A 234 2.44 -8.92 12.91
N CYS A 235 2.80 -8.88 11.64
CA CYS A 235 2.58 -9.98 10.71
C CYS A 235 3.46 -11.17 11.10
N LYS A 236 2.85 -12.36 11.22
CA LYS A 236 3.58 -13.62 11.31
C LYS A 236 3.90 -14.07 9.90
N SER A 237 5.18 -14.34 9.62
CA SER A 237 5.64 -14.84 8.32
C SER A 237 4.94 -16.16 7.99
N GLY A 238 4.28 -16.22 6.83
CA GLY A 238 3.63 -17.44 6.35
C GLY A 238 3.53 -17.53 4.83
N PHE A 239 3.22 -16.43 4.12
CA PHE A 239 3.01 -16.43 2.66
C PHE A 239 3.31 -15.06 2.02
N SER A 240 3.79 -15.05 0.78
CA SER A 240 4.24 -13.86 0.02
C SER A 240 3.21 -13.34 -0.99
N LEU A 241 3.34 -12.09 -1.51
CA LEU A 241 2.44 -11.56 -2.58
C LEU A 241 2.64 -12.34 -3.86
N VAL A 242 3.85 -12.87 -4.04
CA VAL A 242 4.14 -13.79 -5.12
C VAL A 242 3.24 -15.02 -5.03
N ASP A 243 2.91 -15.51 -3.84
CA ASP A 243 1.99 -16.65 -3.67
C ASP A 243 0.53 -16.27 -3.93
N GLU A 244 0.14 -15.03 -3.64
CA GLU A 244 -1.22 -14.49 -3.90
C GLU A 244 -1.41 -14.13 -5.38
N ILE A 245 -0.41 -13.51 -6.01
CA ILE A 245 -0.33 -13.29 -7.45
C ILE A 245 -0.25 -14.63 -8.19
N ARG A 246 0.51 -15.62 -7.71
CA ARG A 246 0.48 -16.99 -8.27
C ARG A 246 -0.89 -17.65 -8.16
N LYS A 247 -1.71 -17.27 -7.18
CA LYS A 247 -3.08 -17.76 -7.01
C LYS A 247 -4.07 -17.03 -7.95
N GLN A 248 -3.75 -15.80 -8.33
CA GLN A 248 -4.55 -14.97 -9.26
C GLN A 248 -4.12 -15.12 -10.74
N MET A 249 -2.86 -15.42 -10.99
CA MET A 249 -2.35 -15.85 -12.29
C MET A 249 -2.79 -17.29 -12.47
N ARG A 250 -3.49 -17.59 -13.57
CA ARG A 250 -3.88 -18.96 -13.93
C ARG A 250 -2.69 -19.92 -13.75
N ASP A 251 -2.95 -21.13 -13.26
CA ASP A 251 -1.95 -22.15 -12.86
C ASP A 251 -0.97 -22.58 -13.98
N ASP A 252 -1.14 -22.05 -15.19
CA ASP A 252 -0.37 -22.31 -16.40
C ASP A 252 0.71 -21.27 -16.71
N ILE A 253 0.93 -20.23 -15.88
CA ILE A 253 1.94 -19.18 -16.14
C ILE A 253 3.10 -19.21 -15.12
N CYS A 254 4.33 -19.18 -15.63
CA CYS A 254 5.57 -19.22 -14.85
C CYS A 254 5.80 -17.88 -14.13
N PRO A 255 5.99 -17.89 -12.80
CA PRO A 255 6.18 -16.67 -12.02
C PRO A 255 7.57 -16.05 -12.17
N TRP A 256 8.52 -16.78 -12.77
CA TRP A 256 9.91 -16.29 -12.94
C TRP A 256 10.12 -15.58 -14.27
N CYS A 257 9.47 -16.02 -15.35
CA CYS A 257 9.68 -15.46 -16.68
C CYS A 257 8.40 -15.21 -17.49
N GLY A 258 7.22 -15.49 -16.95
CA GLY A 258 5.95 -15.34 -17.67
C GLY A 258 5.68 -16.39 -18.75
N GLY A 259 6.58 -17.35 -18.98
CA GLY A 259 6.37 -18.47 -19.92
C GLY A 259 5.34 -19.48 -19.41
N LYS A 260 4.87 -20.41 -20.25
CA LYS A 260 3.88 -21.41 -19.81
C LYS A 260 4.49 -22.47 -18.88
N LEU A 261 3.73 -22.94 -17.89
CA LEU A 261 4.07 -24.11 -17.08
C LEU A 261 3.55 -25.38 -17.76
N LYS A 262 4.34 -26.46 -17.70
CA LYS A 262 4.00 -27.77 -18.24
C LYS A 262 4.19 -28.84 -17.17
N LEU A 263 3.30 -29.82 -17.14
CA LEU A 263 3.44 -30.99 -16.26
C LEU A 263 4.55 -31.91 -16.78
N ILE A 264 5.55 -32.16 -15.95
CA ILE A 264 6.67 -33.05 -16.20
C ILE A 264 6.56 -34.23 -15.25
N LYS A 265 6.50 -35.44 -15.82
CA LYS A 265 6.45 -36.69 -15.06
C LYS A 265 7.84 -37.30 -15.00
N THR A 266 8.26 -37.67 -13.80
CA THR A 266 9.54 -38.36 -13.57
C THR A 266 9.32 -39.60 -12.70
N LYS A 267 10.33 -40.48 -12.63
CA LYS A 267 10.30 -41.64 -11.72
C LYS A 267 10.09 -41.26 -10.25
N LYS A 268 10.40 -40.02 -9.85
CA LYS A 268 10.27 -39.50 -8.47
C LYS A 268 8.97 -38.72 -8.23
N GLY A 269 8.09 -38.62 -9.23
CA GLY A 269 6.82 -37.90 -9.14
C GLY A 269 6.62 -36.87 -10.26
N GLU A 270 5.50 -36.17 -10.18
CA GLU A 270 5.08 -35.16 -11.15
C GLU A 270 5.31 -33.74 -10.62
N PHE A 271 5.70 -32.81 -11.50
CA PHE A 271 5.87 -31.39 -11.15
C PHE A 271 5.58 -30.49 -12.36
N LEU A 272 5.25 -29.22 -12.12
CA LEU A 272 5.14 -28.19 -13.15
C LEU A 272 6.52 -27.57 -13.41
N GLY A 273 7.02 -27.66 -14.64
CA GLY A 273 8.24 -27.03 -15.11
C GLY A 273 7.97 -25.92 -16.13
N CYS A 274 8.81 -24.89 -16.18
CA CYS A 274 8.69 -23.83 -17.18
C CYS A 274 8.99 -24.35 -18.60
N SER A 275 8.17 -23.96 -19.57
CA SER A 275 8.37 -24.26 -21.00
C SER A 275 9.66 -23.68 -21.57
N ASN A 276 10.25 -22.70 -20.90
CA ASN A 276 11.46 -22.00 -21.34
C ASN A 276 12.75 -22.64 -20.81
N TYR A 277 12.70 -23.84 -20.23
CA TYR A 277 13.90 -24.62 -19.90
C TYR A 277 14.74 -24.87 -21.17
N PRO A 278 16.09 -24.74 -21.13
CA PRO A 278 16.94 -24.54 -19.95
C PRO A 278 17.12 -23.08 -19.50
N LYS A 279 16.62 -22.10 -20.26
CA LYS A 279 16.77 -20.65 -19.95
C LYS A 279 15.99 -20.22 -18.68
N CYS A 280 14.97 -20.97 -18.29
CA CYS A 280 14.26 -20.78 -17.02
C CYS A 280 14.12 -22.12 -16.28
N LEU A 281 14.66 -22.19 -15.06
CA LEU A 281 14.74 -23.42 -14.26
C LEU A 281 13.59 -23.58 -13.24
N TYR A 282 12.52 -22.80 -13.38
CA TYR A 282 11.40 -22.84 -12.43
C TYR A 282 10.73 -24.22 -12.42
N ARG A 283 10.53 -24.75 -11.21
CA ARG A 283 9.78 -25.98 -10.95
C ARG A 283 8.92 -25.87 -9.68
N ARG A 284 7.72 -26.43 -9.70
CA ARG A 284 6.80 -26.52 -8.55
C ARG A 284 6.15 -27.91 -8.50
N PHE A 285 6.20 -28.58 -7.35
CA PHE A 285 5.47 -29.84 -7.14
C PHE A 285 3.98 -29.59 -6.93
N LEU A 286 3.13 -30.48 -7.43
CA LEU A 286 1.68 -30.38 -7.26
C LEU A 286 1.28 -30.65 -5.81
N LYS A 287 0.24 -29.96 -5.31
CA LYS A 287 -0.36 -30.26 -4.00
C LYS A 287 -1.38 -31.40 -4.15
N LYS A 288 -1.56 -32.20 -3.08
CA LYS A 288 -2.58 -33.27 -3.01
C LYS A 288 -3.95 -32.69 -3.37
N GLY A 289 -4.55 -33.16 -4.47
CA GLY A 289 -5.85 -32.72 -4.99
C GLY A 289 -5.80 -31.95 -6.32
N GLU A 290 -4.65 -31.37 -6.72
CA GLU A 290 -4.50 -30.67 -8.00
C GLU A 290 -4.34 -31.62 -9.20
N GLU A 291 -3.90 -32.86 -8.94
CA GLU A 291 -3.66 -33.91 -9.94
C GLU A 291 -4.91 -34.29 -10.76
N ASN A 292 -6.10 -34.16 -10.17
CA ASN A 292 -7.36 -34.52 -10.82
C ASN A 292 -7.88 -33.39 -11.73
N ARG A 293 -7.70 -32.10 -11.37
CA ARG A 293 -8.16 -30.97 -12.19
C ARG A 293 -7.44 -30.87 -13.53
N LEU A 294 -6.11 -31.04 -13.51
CA LEU A 294 -5.27 -30.96 -14.72
C LEU A 294 -5.47 -32.15 -15.68
N LYS A 295 -6.01 -33.28 -15.20
CA LYS A 295 -6.41 -34.41 -16.04
C LYS A 295 -7.76 -34.15 -16.74
N VAL A 296 -8.71 -33.53 -16.03
CA VAL A 296 -10.06 -33.22 -16.53
C VAL A 296 -10.04 -32.13 -17.61
N GLU A 297 -9.26 -31.05 -17.42
CA GLU A 297 -9.13 -29.98 -18.43
C GLU A 297 -8.43 -30.46 -19.73
N ARG A 298 -7.72 -31.59 -19.67
CA ARG A 298 -7.07 -32.19 -20.86
C ARG A 298 -8.01 -33.13 -21.62
N SER A 299 -8.97 -33.76 -20.94
CA SER A 299 -10.01 -34.58 -21.60
C SER A 299 -11.07 -33.72 -22.30
N GLU A 300 -11.36 -32.51 -21.79
CA GLU A 300 -12.34 -31.61 -22.42
C GLU A 300 -11.77 -30.85 -23.63
N ASN A 301 -10.45 -30.69 -23.72
CA ASN A 301 -9.79 -30.02 -24.85
C ASN A 301 -9.38 -30.97 -26.00
N VAL A 302 -9.93 -32.19 -26.03
CA VAL A 302 -9.82 -33.11 -27.18
C VAL A 302 -11.22 -33.61 -27.58
N SER A 303 -12.08 -32.70 -28.03
CA SER A 303 -13.11 -33.04 -29.02
C SER A 303 -13.10 -31.98 -30.13
N TYR A 304 -12.16 -32.13 -31.06
CA TYR A 304 -12.36 -31.58 -32.40
C TYR A 304 -13.25 -32.60 -33.12
N ASP A 305 -14.51 -32.22 -33.29
CA ASP A 305 -15.48 -32.93 -34.11
C ASP A 305 -14.93 -33.05 -35.54
N GLN A 306 -14.61 -34.28 -35.94
CA GLN A 306 -14.27 -34.68 -37.30
C GLN A 306 -15.23 -35.79 -37.72
N SER A 307 -16.54 -35.53 -37.76
CA SER A 307 -17.43 -36.34 -38.61
C SER A 307 -18.78 -35.69 -38.86
N LEU A 308 -18.81 -34.69 -39.75
CA LEU A 308 -19.95 -34.46 -40.64
C LEU A 308 -19.42 -34.17 -42.05
N LEU A 309 -19.09 -35.26 -42.76
CA LEU A 309 -19.18 -35.34 -44.22
C LEU A 309 -20.05 -36.54 -44.56
N ILE A 310 -21.21 -36.17 -45.07
CA ILE A 310 -22.29 -36.90 -45.73
C ILE A 310 -21.84 -38.19 -46.47
N ARG A 311 -22.61 -39.25 -46.28
CA ARG A 311 -23.18 -40.02 -47.39
C ARG A 311 -24.69 -40.07 -47.24
#